data_AF-A0A9X1WQB5-F1
#
_entry.id   AF-A0A9X1WQB5-F1
#
_cell.length_a   1.000
_cell.length_b   1.000
_cell.length_c   1.000
_cell.angle_alpha   90.00
_cell.angle_beta   90.00
_cell.angle_gamma   90.00
#
_symmetry.space_group_name_H-M   'P 1'
#
loop_
_entity.id
_entity.type
_entity.pdbx_description
1 polymer ?
#
loop_
_entity_poly.entity_id
_entity_poly.type
_entity_poly.pdbx_seq_one_letter_code
_entity_poly.pdbx_strand_id
1 'polypeptide(L)'
;MTEQNSEQTNDLPDINESDGDMSDHRRPLLNAARSGAVGLLVITVISLALWGNFRGLEGLWGVLIGAAIGGGFVLATVAVVLLTSNTSPQTTMVVTLGSWLIKIVVVLCILLLLRDMDFFDHTAMGVTVIAALVVALGAETVGIIRTSVTNV
;
A
#
# COMPACT_ATOMS: atom_id res chain seq x y z
N MET A 1 1.50 -65.79 31.62
CA MET A 1 1.76 -65.26 30.27
C MET A 1 1.61 -63.76 30.38
N THR A 2 2.76 -63.13 30.56
CA THR A 2 2.97 -61.72 30.90
C THR A 2 3.65 -61.08 29.68
N GLU A 3 3.50 -59.77 29.49
CA GLU A 3 4.41 -58.88 28.72
C GLU A 3 4.22 -58.63 27.21
N GLN A 4 3.03 -58.35 26.67
CA GLN A 4 2.96 -57.73 25.32
C GLN A 4 1.82 -56.72 25.13
N ASN A 5 1.69 -55.69 25.97
CA ASN A 5 0.76 -54.60 25.61
C ASN A 5 1.13 -53.20 26.10
N SER A 6 2.42 -52.88 26.25
CA SER A 6 2.86 -51.59 26.80
C SER A 6 3.71 -50.72 25.86
N GLU A 7 3.73 -50.98 24.55
CA GLU A 7 4.58 -50.22 23.61
C GLU A 7 3.84 -49.72 22.36
N GLN A 8 2.58 -49.29 22.48
CA GLN A 8 1.85 -48.77 21.31
C GLN A 8 1.10 -47.46 21.57
N THR A 9 1.68 -46.59 22.39
CA THR A 9 1.14 -45.25 22.63
C THR A 9 2.25 -44.20 22.72
N ASN A 10 3.10 -44.05 21.70
CA ASN A 10 3.90 -42.82 21.61
C ASN A 10 4.47 -42.49 20.22
N ASP A 11 3.64 -42.52 19.17
CA ASP A 11 4.01 -41.94 17.87
C ASP A 11 2.79 -41.25 17.24
N LEU A 12 2.06 -40.47 18.03
CA LEU A 12 1.18 -39.46 17.45
C LEU A 12 2.03 -38.22 17.18
N PRO A 13 2.07 -37.71 15.93
CA PRO A 13 2.74 -36.47 15.65
C PRO A 13 2.18 -35.39 16.58
N ASP A 14 3.06 -34.68 17.26
CA ASP A 14 2.68 -33.60 18.17
C ASP A 14 2.00 -32.51 17.33
N ILE A 15 0.66 -32.53 17.31
CA ILE A 15 -0.14 -31.51 16.62
C ILE A 15 0.03 -30.11 17.26
N ASN A 16 0.76 -30.00 18.37
CA ASN A 16 1.16 -28.73 18.96
C ASN A 16 2.44 -28.14 18.34
N GLU A 17 3.09 -28.81 17.39
CA GLU A 17 4.20 -28.23 16.61
C GLU A 17 3.71 -27.28 15.49
N SER A 18 2.41 -26.99 15.45
CA SER A 18 1.78 -26.01 14.55
C SER A 18 1.48 -24.67 15.24
N ASP A 19 2.11 -24.33 16.37
CA ASP A 19 1.82 -23.08 17.10
C ASP A 19 2.87 -21.96 16.94
N GLY A 20 3.79 -22.11 15.98
CA GLY A 20 4.85 -21.13 15.69
C GLY A 20 4.64 -20.24 14.45
N ASP A 21 3.80 -20.64 13.49
CA ASP A 21 3.79 -20.03 12.14
C ASP A 21 2.43 -19.47 11.70
N MET A 22 1.62 -19.01 12.65
CA MET A 22 0.52 -18.07 12.37
C MET A 22 1.02 -16.61 12.27
N SER A 23 2.33 -16.41 12.45
CA SER A 23 2.96 -15.10 12.64
C SER A 23 3.25 -14.32 11.34
N ASP A 24 2.84 -14.80 10.16
CA ASP A 24 3.27 -14.20 8.90
C ASP A 24 2.20 -13.64 7.97
N HIS A 25 0.99 -13.41 8.48
CA HIS A 25 -0.05 -12.67 7.75
C HIS A 25 0.37 -11.23 7.38
N ARG A 26 1.39 -10.68 8.06
CA ARG A 26 1.91 -9.33 7.82
C ARG A 26 2.82 -9.26 6.59
N ARG A 27 3.49 -10.36 6.21
CA ARG A 27 4.45 -10.35 5.08
C ARG A 27 3.83 -9.99 3.74
N PRO A 28 2.64 -10.49 3.36
CA PRO A 28 1.97 -10.06 2.14
C PRO A 28 1.66 -8.56 2.10
N LEU A 29 1.20 -8.01 3.23
CA LEU A 29 0.83 -6.60 3.38
C LEU A 29 2.07 -5.69 3.32
N LEU A 30 3.17 -6.11 3.95
CA LEU A 30 4.45 -5.43 3.90
C LEU A 30 5.06 -5.45 2.48
N ASN A 31 4.93 -6.55 1.76
CA ASN A 31 5.42 -6.66 0.38
C ASN A 31 4.62 -5.78 -0.58
N ALA A 32 3.30 -5.72 -0.43
CA ALA A 32 2.45 -4.82 -1.20
C ALA A 32 2.74 -3.33 -0.89
N ALA A 33 2.91 -2.99 0.39
CA ALA A 33 3.32 -1.65 0.78
C ALA A 33 4.71 -1.28 0.22
N ARG A 34 5.63 -2.24 0.16
CA ARG A 34 6.99 -2.04 -0.35
C ARG A 34 7.01 -1.76 -1.86
N SER A 35 6.22 -2.46 -2.67
CA SER A 35 6.17 -2.21 -4.12
C SER A 35 5.62 -0.81 -4.42
N GLY A 36 4.54 -0.42 -3.74
CA GLY A 36 3.98 0.93 -3.81
C GLY A 36 4.98 2.00 -3.37
N ALA A 37 5.69 1.78 -2.26
CA ALA A 37 6.71 2.70 -1.77
C ALA A 37 7.90 2.87 -2.73
N VAL A 38 8.37 1.78 -3.36
CA VAL A 38 9.45 1.85 -4.35
C VAL A 38 8.99 2.61 -5.59
N GLY A 39 7.79 2.33 -6.11
CA GLY A 39 7.23 3.07 -7.24
C GLY A 39 7.11 4.57 -6.94
N LEU A 40 6.57 4.91 -5.76
CA LEU A 40 6.46 6.28 -5.29
C LEU A 40 7.82 6.97 -5.16
N LEU A 41 8.82 6.28 -4.62
CA LEU A 41 10.18 6.82 -4.48
C LEU A 41 10.78 7.11 -5.85
N VAL A 42 10.68 6.18 -6.80
CA VAL A 42 11.21 6.35 -8.16
C VAL A 42 10.56 7.55 -8.84
N ILE A 43 9.23 7.66 -8.82
CA ILE A 43 8.55 8.78 -9.49
C ILE A 43 8.81 10.11 -8.79
N THR A 44 9.00 10.11 -7.46
CA THR A 44 9.39 11.30 -6.70
C THR A 44 10.77 11.79 -7.10
N VAL A 45 11.76 10.89 -7.19
CA VAL A 45 13.14 11.24 -7.60
C VAL A 45 13.15 11.80 -9.02
N ILE A 46 12.44 11.16 -9.95
CA ILE A 46 12.33 11.65 -11.34
C ILE A 46 11.66 13.04 -11.36
N SER A 47 10.58 13.22 -10.59
CA SER A 47 9.88 14.49 -10.50
C SER A 47 10.78 15.59 -9.91
N LEU A 48 11.53 15.30 -8.85
CA LEU A 48 12.45 16.25 -8.23
C LEU A 48 13.53 16.70 -9.21
N ALA A 49 14.08 15.78 -10.01
CA ALA A 49 15.07 16.11 -11.03
C ALA A 49 14.49 17.02 -12.12
N LEU A 50 13.30 16.70 -12.63
CA LEU A 50 12.65 17.47 -13.70
C LEU A 50 12.21 18.86 -13.22
N TRP A 51 11.42 18.92 -12.15
CA TRP A 51 10.85 20.16 -11.63
C TRP A 51 11.86 21.02 -10.90
N GLY A 52 12.86 20.43 -10.26
CA GLY A 52 13.99 21.18 -9.70
C GLY A 52 14.81 21.89 -10.77
N ASN A 53 14.99 21.25 -11.92
CA ASN A 53 15.68 21.87 -13.04
C ASN A 53 14.85 22.96 -13.74
N PHE A 54 13.53 22.77 -13.89
CA PHE A 54 12.67 23.70 -14.63
C PHE A 54 12.06 24.84 -13.79
N ARG A 55 11.79 24.60 -12.51
CA ARG A 55 11.07 25.54 -11.61
C ARG A 55 11.86 25.88 -10.34
N GLY A 56 13.10 25.39 -10.22
CA GLY A 56 13.94 25.69 -9.07
C GLY A 56 13.33 25.22 -7.75
N LEU A 57 13.44 26.03 -6.71
CA LEU A 57 13.04 25.68 -5.35
C LEU A 57 11.53 25.50 -5.19
N GLU A 58 10.72 26.30 -5.89
CA GLU A 58 9.25 26.19 -5.89
C GLU A 58 8.79 24.84 -6.48
N GLY A 59 9.50 24.35 -7.50
CA GLY A 59 9.28 23.02 -8.07
C GLY A 59 9.56 21.90 -7.07
N LEU A 60 10.63 22.01 -6.29
CA LEU A 60 10.97 21.02 -5.25
C LEU A 60 9.86 20.89 -4.21
N TRP A 61 9.38 22.01 -3.67
CA TRP A 61 8.27 22.01 -2.70
C TRP A 61 7.00 21.41 -3.30
N GLY A 62 6.69 21.74 -4.55
CA GLY A 62 5.54 21.18 -5.25
C GLY A 62 5.62 19.66 -5.35
N VAL A 63 6.79 19.13 -5.72
CA VAL A 63 7.02 17.69 -5.80
C VAL A 63 6.92 17.01 -4.44
N LEU A 64 7.50 17.58 -3.38
CA LEU A 64 7.44 17.01 -2.03
C LEU A 64 5.99 16.92 -1.51
N ILE A 65 5.22 17.99 -1.71
CA ILE A 65 3.80 18.02 -1.37
C ILE A 65 3.02 16.99 -2.19
N GLY A 66 3.27 16.95 -3.51
CA GLY A 66 2.59 16.01 -4.38
C GLY A 66 2.89 14.55 -4.04
N ALA A 67 4.15 14.25 -3.72
CA ALA A 67 4.58 12.95 -3.24
C ALA A 67 3.95 12.60 -1.88
N ALA A 68 3.79 13.56 -0.97
CA ALA A 68 3.13 13.34 0.31
C ALA A 68 1.64 13.00 0.14
N ILE A 69 0.94 13.67 -0.78
CA ILE A 69 -0.46 13.37 -1.11
C ILE A 69 -0.57 11.97 -1.74
N GLY A 70 0.26 11.68 -2.75
CA GLY A 70 0.28 10.37 -3.41
C GLY A 70 0.64 9.23 -2.45
N GLY A 71 1.66 9.42 -1.61
CA GLY A 71 2.05 8.46 -0.58
C GLY A 71 1.00 8.27 0.50
N GLY A 72 0.34 9.34 0.92
CA GLY A 72 -0.83 9.26 1.80
C GLY A 72 -1.95 8.40 1.21
N PHE A 73 -2.16 8.49 -0.10
CA PHE A 73 -3.15 7.67 -0.80
C PHE A 73 -2.81 6.17 -0.76
N VAL A 74 -1.54 5.82 -0.97
CA VAL A 74 -1.02 4.44 -0.87
C VAL A 74 -1.15 3.92 0.55
N LEU A 75 -0.72 4.68 1.56
CA LEU A 75 -0.83 4.31 2.98
C LEU A 75 -2.29 4.09 3.38
N ALA A 76 -3.19 4.95 2.92
CA ALA A 76 -4.62 4.78 3.15
C ALA A 76 -5.17 3.52 2.47
N THR A 77 -4.69 3.14 1.28
CA THR A 77 -5.05 1.86 0.64
C THR A 77 -4.62 0.69 1.50
N VAL A 78 -3.36 0.66 1.94
CA VAL A 78 -2.86 -0.40 2.83
C VAL A 78 -3.69 -0.47 4.11
N ALA A 79 -4.00 0.66 4.73
CA ALA A 79 -4.83 0.72 5.93
C ALA A 79 -6.23 0.13 5.71
N VAL A 80 -6.88 0.43 4.59
CA VAL A 80 -8.19 -0.14 4.24
C VAL A 80 -8.09 -1.65 4.06
N VAL A 81 -7.10 -2.13 3.30
CA VAL A 81 -6.88 -3.57 3.08
C VAL A 81 -6.68 -4.30 4.42
N LEU A 82 -5.86 -3.73 5.31
CA LEU A 82 -5.63 -4.24 6.67
C LEU A 82 -6.92 -4.32 7.47
N LEU A 83 -7.78 -3.30 7.37
CA LEU A 83 -9.03 -3.23 8.11
C LEU A 83 -10.07 -4.22 7.57
N THR A 84 -10.01 -4.54 6.27
CA THR A 84 -10.97 -5.43 5.60
C THR A 84 -10.56 -6.91 5.53
N SER A 85 -9.32 -7.26 5.91
CA SER A 85 -8.76 -8.60 5.72
C SER A 85 -9.55 -9.72 6.42
N ASN A 86 -10.25 -9.40 7.51
CA ASN A 86 -11.06 -10.34 8.29
C ASN A 86 -12.56 -9.96 8.35
N THR A 87 -13.05 -9.14 7.42
CA THR A 87 -14.45 -8.69 7.44
C THR A 87 -15.35 -9.44 6.46
N SER A 88 -16.66 -9.49 6.74
CA SER A 88 -17.63 -10.09 5.83
C SER A 88 -17.64 -9.41 4.44
N PRO A 89 -18.02 -10.11 3.36
CA PRO A 89 -18.08 -9.51 2.02
C PRO A 89 -18.92 -8.23 1.94
N GLN A 90 -20.04 -8.17 2.67
CA GLN A 90 -20.88 -6.98 2.73
C GLN A 90 -20.15 -5.79 3.37
N THR A 91 -19.42 -6.03 4.46
CA THR A 91 -18.62 -5.00 5.14
C THR A 91 -17.49 -4.51 4.24
N THR A 92 -16.78 -5.40 3.55
CA THR A 92 -15.70 -5.02 2.62
C THR A 92 -16.20 -4.11 1.50
N MET A 93 -17.38 -4.37 0.93
CA MET A 93 -17.99 -3.50 -0.09
C MET A 93 -18.30 -2.10 0.44
N VAL A 94 -18.90 -2.01 1.62
CA VAL A 94 -19.24 -0.72 2.27
C VAL A 94 -17.97 0.07 2.59
N VAL A 95 -16.95 -0.58 3.16
CA VAL A 95 -15.68 0.05 3.52
C VAL A 95 -14.94 0.53 2.27
N THR A 96 -14.91 -0.27 1.20
CA THR A 96 -14.23 0.09 -0.05
C THR A 96 -14.86 1.34 -0.66
N LEU A 97 -16.20 1.35 -0.84
CA LEU A 97 -16.91 2.50 -1.41
C LEU A 97 -16.83 3.73 -0.50
N GLY A 98 -17.00 3.56 0.81
CA GLY A 98 -16.88 4.63 1.79
C GLY A 98 -15.47 5.24 1.80
N SER A 99 -14.43 4.40 1.74
CA SER A 99 -13.04 4.85 1.71
C SER A 99 -12.73 5.67 0.45
N TRP A 100 -13.28 5.30 -0.70
CA TRP A 100 -13.10 6.05 -1.94
C TRP A 100 -13.69 7.45 -1.84
N LEU A 101 -14.92 7.57 -1.32
CA LEU A 101 -15.57 8.86 -1.11
C LEU A 101 -14.79 9.73 -0.12
N ILE A 102 -14.37 9.15 1.01
CA ILE A 102 -13.55 9.85 2.01
C ILE A 102 -12.23 10.32 1.39
N LYS A 103 -11.55 9.46 0.63
CA LYS A 103 -10.29 9.82 -0.04
C LYS A 103 -10.46 11.00 -0.99
N ILE A 104 -11.54 11.04 -1.78
CA ILE A 104 -11.83 12.19 -2.67
C ILE A 104 -12.03 13.46 -1.86
N VAL A 105 -12.85 13.40 -0.81
CA VAL A 105 -13.11 14.57 0.04
C VAL A 105 -11.80 15.06 0.67
N VAL A 106 -10.98 14.17 1.20
CA VAL A 106 -9.68 14.51 1.80
C VAL A 106 -8.75 15.17 0.78
N VAL A 107 -8.59 14.58 -0.41
CA VAL A 107 -7.74 15.17 -1.46
C VAL A 107 -8.27 16.53 -1.89
N LEU A 108 -9.59 16.68 -2.07
CA LEU A 108 -10.19 17.95 -2.43
C LEU A 108 -9.96 19.02 -1.34
N CYS A 109 -10.16 18.68 -0.07
CA CYS A 109 -9.88 19.57 1.04
C CYS A 109 -8.40 20.01 1.05
N ILE A 110 -7.47 19.09 0.85
CA ILE A 110 -6.03 19.40 0.75
C ILE A 110 -5.80 20.36 -0.42
N LEU A 111 -6.30 20.07 -1.61
CA LEU A 111 -6.12 20.93 -2.79
C LEU A 111 -6.73 22.32 -2.61
N LEU A 112 -7.89 22.42 -1.93
CA LEU A 112 -8.52 23.70 -1.63
C LEU A 112 -7.69 24.54 -0.65
N LEU A 113 -7.10 23.91 0.37
CA LEU A 113 -6.21 24.58 1.32
C LEU A 113 -4.92 25.07 0.65
N LEU A 114 -4.42 24.29 -0.32
CA LEU A 114 -3.16 24.56 -0.99
C LEU A 114 -3.29 25.50 -2.19
N ARG A 115 -4.49 25.71 -2.72
CA ARG A 115 -4.74 26.48 -3.95
C ARG A 115 -4.17 27.90 -3.89
N ASP A 116 -4.33 28.58 -2.76
CA ASP A 116 -4.02 30.00 -2.65
C ASP A 116 -2.59 30.25 -2.09
N MET A 117 -1.77 29.19 -1.99
CA MET A 117 -0.39 29.25 -1.51
C MET A 117 0.59 29.39 -2.68
N ASP A 118 1.57 30.28 -2.59
CA ASP A 118 2.49 30.67 -3.67
C ASP A 118 3.93 30.14 -3.51
N PHE A 119 4.25 29.48 -2.39
CA PHE A 119 5.61 28.99 -2.11
C PHE A 119 6.04 27.76 -2.93
N PHE A 120 5.14 27.17 -3.71
CA PHE A 120 5.39 26.01 -4.56
C PHE A 120 4.72 26.15 -5.91
N ASP A 121 5.27 25.46 -6.91
CA ASP A 121 4.67 25.43 -8.24
C ASP A 121 3.47 24.47 -8.26
N HIS A 122 2.26 25.00 -8.44
CA HIS A 122 1.02 24.21 -8.49
C HIS A 122 1.02 23.17 -9.62
N THR A 123 1.70 23.46 -10.73
CA THR A 123 1.80 22.52 -11.87
C THR A 123 2.70 21.35 -11.49
N ALA A 124 3.85 21.62 -10.89
CA ALA A 124 4.77 20.60 -10.40
C ALA A 124 4.07 19.67 -9.41
N MET A 125 3.38 20.25 -8.41
CA MET A 125 2.60 19.49 -7.45
C MET A 125 1.52 18.65 -8.14
N GLY A 126 0.67 19.26 -8.96
CA GLY A 126 -0.45 18.56 -9.61
C GLY A 126 0.02 17.40 -10.49
N VAL A 127 1.05 17.63 -11.31
CA VAL A 127 1.63 16.60 -12.17
C VAL A 127 2.26 15.48 -11.35
N THR A 128 3.00 15.79 -10.28
CA THR A 128 3.58 14.77 -9.40
C THR A 128 2.51 13.95 -8.69
N VAL A 129 1.42 14.56 -8.20
CA VAL A 129 0.29 13.82 -7.61
C VAL A 129 -0.27 12.83 -8.62
N ILE A 130 -0.59 13.29 -9.83
CA ILE A 130 -1.17 12.44 -10.87
C ILE A 130 -0.21 11.30 -11.23
N ALA A 131 1.07 11.62 -11.46
CA ALA A 131 2.08 10.62 -11.78
C ALA A 131 2.24 9.59 -10.65
N ALA A 132 2.25 10.03 -9.39
CA ALA A 132 2.33 9.16 -8.22
C ALA A 132 1.12 8.22 -8.13
N LEU A 133 -0.10 8.72 -8.37
CA LEU A 133 -1.30 7.89 -8.38
C LEU A 133 -1.31 6.87 -9.52
N VAL A 134 -0.89 7.26 -10.73
CA VAL A 134 -0.77 6.35 -11.86
C VAL A 134 0.25 5.26 -11.60
N VAL A 135 1.43 5.62 -11.06
CA VAL A 135 2.48 4.66 -10.72
C VAL A 135 2.03 3.73 -9.60
N ALA A 136 1.35 4.24 -8.58
CA ALA A 136 0.81 3.43 -7.50
C ALA A 136 -0.18 2.39 -8.03
N LEU A 137 -1.16 2.82 -8.83
CA LEU A 137 -2.14 1.92 -9.46
C LEU A 137 -1.48 0.90 -10.39
N GLY A 138 -0.49 1.33 -11.18
CA GLY A 138 0.28 0.45 -12.06
C GLY A 138 1.06 -0.60 -11.27
N ALA A 139 1.71 -0.19 -10.17
CA ALA A 139 2.46 -1.09 -9.29
C ALA A 139 1.54 -2.12 -8.62
N GLU A 140 0.35 -1.70 -8.17
CA GLU A 140 -0.68 -2.59 -7.64
C GLU A 140 -1.16 -3.58 -8.72
N THR A 141 -1.45 -3.10 -9.93
CA THR A 141 -1.92 -3.92 -11.05
C THR A 141 -0.90 -4.98 -11.47
N VAL A 142 0.38 -4.60 -11.59
CA VAL A 142 1.48 -5.52 -11.93
C VAL A 142 1.70 -6.55 -10.82
N GLY A 143 1.52 -6.15 -9.56
CA GLY A 143 1.57 -7.06 -8.41
C GLY A 143 0.57 -8.21 -8.56
N ILE A 144 -0.68 -7.89 -8.93
CA ILE A 144 -1.73 -8.89 -9.15
C ILE A 144 -1.35 -9.83 -10.31
N ILE A 145 -0.96 -9.28 -11.46
CA ILE A 145 -0.62 -10.08 -12.65
C ILE A 145 0.51 -11.07 -12.37
N ARG A 146 1.53 -10.67 -11.62
CA ARG A 146 2.65 -11.56 -11.27
C ARG A 146 2.25 -12.71 -10.35
N THR A 147 1.26 -12.50 -9.46
CA THR A 147 0.77 -13.59 -8.59
C THR A 147 -0.02 -14.66 -9.34
N SER A 148 -0.68 -14.31 -10.46
CA SER A 148 -1.46 -15.28 -11.25
C SER A 148 -0.63 -16.25 -12.09
N VAL A 149 0.61 -15.90 -12.47
CA VAL A 149 1.47 -16.76 -13.32
C VAL A 149 2.33 -17.77 -12.55
N THR A 150 2.37 -17.70 -11.22
CA THR A 150 3.13 -18.64 -10.38
C THR A 150 2.31 -19.88 -9.96
N ASN A 151 1.00 -19.92 -10.25
CA ASN A 151 0.10 -21.01 -9.86
C ASN A 151 -0.30 -21.96 -11.03
N VAL A 152 0.60 -22.24 -11.98
CA VAL A 152 0.40 -23.28 -13.01
C VAL A 152 1.64 -24.17 -13.11
#